data_AF-A0A937E155-F1
#
_entry.id   AF-A0A937E155-F1
#
_cell.length_a   1.000
_cell.length_b   1.000
_cell.length_c   1.000
_cell.angle_alpha   90.00
_cell.angle_beta   90.00
_cell.angle_gamma   90.00
#
_symmetry.space_group_name_H-M   'P 1'
#
loop_
_entity.id
_entity.type
_entity.pdbx_description
1 polymer ?
#
loop_
_entity_poly.entity_id
_entity_poly.type
_entity_poly.pdbx_seq_one_letter_code
_entity_poly.pdbx_strand_id
1 'polypeptide(L)'
;MTALIRTPLPLALAGSLLALGACAPTRSSDDAPAFNDQTCFSPSQVRGFQDGPGQTVYLNVGRDSYPLTIFGACPGLDGALGFALEPDAVGVTRLCPGDATRIAVRGSVNPVEYCSARIGPRIEGRR
;
A
#
# COMPACT_ATOMS: atom_id res chain seq x y z
N MET A 1 43.48 -70.51 2.39
CA MET A 1 42.09 -71.00 2.32
C MET A 1 41.25 -70.11 3.21
N THR A 2 40.20 -69.55 2.61
CA THR A 2 39.24 -68.53 3.05
C THR A 2 38.40 -68.91 4.27
N ALA A 3 38.09 -67.94 5.16
CA ALA A 3 36.73 -67.74 5.70
C ALA A 3 36.60 -66.38 6.42
N LEU A 4 35.73 -65.51 5.86
CA LEU A 4 35.11 -64.35 6.50
C LEU A 4 34.32 -64.76 7.74
N ILE A 5 34.12 -63.84 8.70
CA ILE A 5 32.88 -63.63 9.47
C ILE A 5 33.06 -62.30 10.25
N ARG A 6 32.39 -61.21 9.83
CA ARG A 6 31.06 -60.73 10.28
C ARG A 6 31.18 -59.80 11.50
N THR A 7 31.07 -58.50 11.22
CA THR A 7 30.97 -57.40 12.18
C THR A 7 29.76 -57.54 13.10
N PRO A 8 29.87 -57.02 14.33
CA PRO A 8 28.87 -56.07 14.80
C PRO A 8 29.54 -54.81 15.38
N LEU A 9 29.16 -53.65 14.86
CA LEU A 9 29.57 -52.33 15.35
C LEU A 9 28.55 -51.89 16.41
N PRO A 10 28.90 -51.78 17.71
CA PRO A 10 28.00 -51.18 18.68
C PRO A 10 28.18 -49.65 18.67
N LEU A 11 27.04 -48.97 18.74
CA LEU A 11 26.90 -47.55 19.01
C LEU A 11 27.70 -47.11 20.25
N ALA A 12 28.48 -46.03 20.11
CA ALA A 12 28.74 -45.06 21.18
C ALA A 12 29.14 -43.73 20.50
N LEU A 13 28.22 -42.79 20.31
CA LEU A 13 27.88 -41.69 21.22
C LEU A 13 28.98 -40.60 21.35
N ALA A 14 28.59 -39.40 20.91
CA ALA A 14 28.99 -38.08 21.39
C ALA A 14 30.29 -37.42 20.89
N GLY A 15 30.15 -36.14 20.47
CA GLY A 15 31.23 -35.21 20.14
C GLY A 15 30.83 -34.27 19.00
N SER A 16 29.81 -33.42 19.17
CA SER A 16 29.97 -32.00 19.58
C SER A 16 30.41 -31.06 18.45
N LEU A 17 29.46 -30.18 18.09
CA LEU A 17 29.63 -28.74 17.81
C LEU A 17 30.52 -28.31 16.64
N LEU A 18 29.85 -28.07 15.49
CA LEU A 18 30.22 -27.00 14.57
C LEU A 18 28.96 -26.19 14.24
N ALA A 19 28.69 -25.19 15.07
CA ALA A 19 27.88 -24.05 14.67
C ALA A 19 28.76 -23.17 13.79
N LEU A 20 28.29 -22.78 12.59
CA LEU A 20 28.58 -21.50 11.92
C LEU A 20 27.82 -21.44 10.58
N GLY A 21 26.87 -20.50 10.51
CA GLY A 21 26.50 -19.85 9.25
C GLY A 21 25.22 -20.33 8.57
N ALA A 22 24.09 -19.66 8.87
CA ALA A 22 23.11 -19.22 7.86
C ALA A 22 21.92 -18.47 8.51
N CYS A 23 22.17 -17.39 9.25
CA CYS A 23 21.19 -16.31 9.30
C CYS A 23 21.41 -15.45 8.06
N ALA A 24 20.98 -15.96 6.90
CA ALA A 24 20.83 -15.13 5.73
C ALA A 24 19.60 -14.24 5.97
N PRO A 25 19.72 -12.90 5.99
CA PRO A 25 18.54 -12.08 5.84
C PRO A 25 17.99 -12.39 4.45
N THR A 26 16.84 -13.05 4.39
CA THR A 26 16.00 -13.01 3.20
C THR A 26 15.65 -11.53 2.99
N ARG A 27 16.48 -10.82 2.22
CA ARG A 27 16.05 -9.58 1.58
C ARG A 27 14.92 -10.02 0.67
N SER A 28 13.69 -9.87 1.17
CA SER A 28 12.51 -9.95 0.33
C SER A 28 12.71 -8.91 -0.75
N SER A 29 13.02 -9.40 -1.95
CA SER A 29 12.91 -8.63 -3.18
C SER A 29 11.44 -8.29 -3.36
N ASP A 30 11.04 -7.15 -2.84
CA ASP A 30 9.87 -6.45 -3.32
C ASP A 30 10.30 -5.00 -3.54
N ASP A 31 10.72 -4.74 -4.78
CA ASP A 31 10.73 -3.41 -5.39
C ASP A 31 9.26 -2.99 -5.66
N ALA A 32 8.42 -3.16 -4.65
CA ALA A 32 7.16 -2.46 -4.52
C ALA A 32 7.49 -1.22 -3.69
N PRO A 33 7.16 0.00 -4.15
CA PRO A 33 7.36 1.19 -3.32
C PRO A 33 6.71 0.92 -1.97
N ALA A 34 7.49 0.98 -0.89
CA ALA A 34 7.03 0.68 0.45
C ALA A 34 5.93 1.68 0.86
N PHE A 35 4.68 1.37 0.53
CA PHE A 35 3.50 2.12 0.95
C PHE A 35 3.38 2.14 2.49
N ASN A 36 4.08 1.24 3.18
CA ASN A 36 4.12 1.12 4.64
C ASN A 36 4.79 2.30 5.37
N ASP A 37 5.68 3.06 4.71
CA ASP A 37 6.30 4.26 5.29
C ASP A 37 5.44 5.52 5.10
N GLN A 38 4.30 5.39 4.41
CA GLN A 38 3.48 6.54 4.04
C GLN A 38 2.36 6.70 5.05
N THR A 39 2.38 7.84 5.76
CA THR A 39 1.42 8.14 6.83
C THR A 39 0.00 8.11 6.28
N CYS A 40 -0.83 7.20 6.80
CA CYS A 40 -2.26 7.16 6.52
C CYS A 40 -2.96 8.36 7.16
N PHE A 41 -4.01 8.86 6.51
CA PHE A 41 -4.76 10.02 6.95
C PHE A 41 -6.25 9.72 7.12
N SER A 42 -6.95 10.50 7.95
CA SER A 42 -8.41 10.37 8.04
C SER A 42 -9.08 11.24 6.96
N PRO A 43 -10.18 10.81 6.32
CA PRO A 43 -10.93 11.65 5.38
C PRO A 43 -11.26 13.05 5.91
N SER A 44 -11.50 13.16 7.23
CA SER A 44 -11.77 14.42 7.93
C SER A 44 -10.59 15.42 7.95
N GLN A 45 -9.37 14.96 7.66
CA GLN A 45 -8.16 15.79 7.61
C GLN A 45 -7.97 16.46 6.24
N VAL A 46 -8.72 16.05 5.23
CA VAL A 46 -8.67 16.64 3.89
C VAL A 46 -9.22 18.05 3.95
N ARG A 47 -8.40 19.03 3.54
CA ARG A 47 -8.76 20.45 3.53
C ARG A 47 -9.26 20.93 2.18
N GLY A 48 -8.97 20.18 1.13
CA GLY A 48 -9.41 20.47 -0.23
C GLY A 48 -8.76 19.53 -1.22
N PHE A 49 -9.08 19.72 -2.49
CA PHE A 49 -8.56 18.96 -3.61
C PHE A 49 -8.19 19.91 -4.75
N GLN A 50 -7.31 19.46 -5.63
CA GLN A 50 -6.87 20.19 -6.81
C GLN A 50 -6.84 19.22 -7.99
N ASP A 51 -7.36 19.64 -9.13
CA ASP A 51 -7.32 18.82 -10.34
C ASP A 51 -5.87 18.68 -10.82
N GLY A 52 -5.49 17.45 -11.12
CA GLY A 52 -4.20 17.10 -11.68
C GLY A 52 -4.33 16.70 -13.16
N PRO A 53 -3.20 16.39 -13.82
CA PRO A 53 -3.23 15.93 -15.19
C PRO A 53 -3.88 14.54 -15.32
N GLY A 54 -4.67 14.35 -16.37
CA GLY A 54 -5.31 13.08 -16.69
C GLY A 54 -6.39 12.68 -15.69
N GLN A 55 -6.28 11.49 -15.11
CA GLN A 55 -7.23 10.96 -14.12
C GLN A 55 -6.70 11.11 -12.69
N THR A 56 -5.96 12.19 -12.43
CA THR A 56 -5.29 12.41 -11.13
C THR A 56 -5.90 13.62 -10.42
N VAL A 57 -6.18 13.49 -9.13
CA VAL A 57 -6.61 14.59 -8.26
C VAL A 57 -5.66 14.65 -7.08
N TYR A 58 -5.20 15.83 -6.70
CA TYR A 58 -4.35 16.00 -5.53
C TYR A 58 -5.20 16.39 -4.32
N LEU A 59 -5.22 15.53 -3.30
CA LEU A 59 -5.84 15.83 -2.01
C LEU A 59 -4.85 16.59 -1.12
N ASN A 60 -5.32 17.65 -0.47
CA ASN A 60 -4.53 18.40 0.49
C ASN A 60 -4.84 17.94 1.90
N VAL A 61 -3.85 17.36 2.57
CA VAL A 61 -3.97 16.81 3.92
C VAL A 61 -2.93 17.51 4.81
N GLY A 62 -3.38 18.56 5.50
CA GLY A 62 -2.48 19.39 6.30
C GLY A 62 -1.44 20.09 5.42
N ARG A 63 -0.18 19.67 5.54
CA ARG A 63 0.97 20.21 4.78
C ARG A 63 1.38 19.34 3.59
N ASP A 64 0.80 18.15 3.50
CA ASP A 64 1.16 17.14 2.51
C ASP A 64 0.04 17.03 1.46
N SER A 65 0.40 16.57 0.26
CA SER A 65 -0.53 16.29 -0.82
C SER A 65 -0.49 14.81 -1.18
N TYR A 66 -1.66 14.23 -1.44
CA TYR A 66 -1.78 12.83 -1.84
C TYR A 66 -2.45 12.77 -3.22
N PRO A 67 -1.78 12.23 -4.26
CA PRO A 67 -2.40 12.02 -5.55
C PRO A 67 -3.45 10.91 -5.42
N LEU A 68 -4.60 11.11 -6.01
CA LEU A 68 -5.66 10.14 -6.17
C LEU A 68 -5.75 9.80 -7.65
N THR A 69 -5.53 8.53 -7.99
CA THR A 69 -5.73 8.05 -9.35
C THR A 69 -7.14 7.50 -9.47
N ILE A 70 -7.94 8.12 -10.32
CA ILE A 70 -9.32 7.72 -10.60
C ILE A 70 -9.30 6.64 -11.68
N PHE A 71 -10.15 5.63 -11.50
CA PHE A 71 -10.31 4.56 -12.47
C PHE A 71 -11.53 4.82 -13.35
N GLY A 72 -11.34 4.77 -14.67
CA GLY A 72 -12.41 4.97 -15.63
C GLY A 72 -12.81 6.44 -15.81
N ALA A 73 -13.95 6.68 -16.45
CA ALA A 73 -14.48 8.03 -16.64
C ALA A 73 -15.24 8.48 -15.38
N CYS A 74 -14.87 9.62 -14.82
CA CYS A 74 -15.56 10.24 -13.70
C CYS A 74 -16.21 11.56 -14.16
N PRO A 75 -17.45 11.51 -14.67
CA PRO A 75 -18.13 12.70 -15.16
C PRO A 75 -18.33 13.71 -14.01
N GLY A 76 -18.07 14.98 -14.30
CA GLY A 76 -18.21 16.06 -13.30
C GLY A 76 -17.00 16.27 -12.40
N LEU A 77 -15.90 15.53 -12.61
CA LEU A 77 -14.61 15.83 -11.99
C LEU A 77 -14.02 17.14 -12.50
N ASP A 78 -14.02 17.34 -13.82
CA ASP A 78 -13.63 18.61 -14.43
C ASP A 78 -14.56 19.73 -13.97
N GLY A 79 -14.02 20.64 -13.17
CA GLY A 79 -14.79 21.73 -12.56
C GLY A 79 -15.66 21.29 -11.38
N ALA A 80 -15.27 20.25 -10.66
CA ALA A 80 -15.91 19.83 -9.43
C ALA A 80 -15.91 20.96 -8.39
N LEU A 81 -17.06 21.22 -7.77
CA LEU A 81 -17.22 22.20 -6.69
C LEU A 81 -17.08 21.56 -5.31
N GLY A 82 -17.21 20.24 -5.24
CA GLY A 82 -17.15 19.50 -3.99
C GLY A 82 -16.69 18.08 -4.22
N PHE A 83 -16.00 17.56 -3.21
CA PHE A 83 -15.40 16.24 -3.24
C PHE A 83 -15.51 15.61 -1.85
N ALA A 84 -15.97 14.37 -1.79
CA ALA A 84 -15.97 13.58 -0.56
C ALA A 84 -15.32 12.22 -0.81
N LEU A 85 -14.63 11.72 0.23
CA LEU A 85 -14.03 10.40 0.24
C LEU A 85 -14.94 9.44 0.99
N GLU A 86 -15.22 8.32 0.37
CA GLU A 86 -15.95 7.20 0.94
C GLU A 86 -15.05 5.96 0.91
N PRO A 87 -14.46 5.57 2.05
CA PRO A 87 -13.71 4.34 2.15
C PRO A 87 -14.59 3.15 1.72
N ASP A 88 -14.06 2.28 0.87
CA ASP A 88 -14.83 1.13 0.32
C ASP A 88 -15.19 0.12 1.43
N ALA A 89 -14.33 0.01 2.45
CA ALA A 89 -14.52 -0.89 3.59
C ALA A 89 -15.19 -0.20 4.79
N VAL A 90 -16.22 -0.87 5.33
CA VAL A 90 -16.97 -0.44 6.52
C VAL A 90 -16.04 -0.41 7.74
N GLY A 91 -16.04 0.69 8.48
CA GLY A 91 -15.23 0.87 9.69
C GLY A 91 -13.81 1.39 9.44
N VAL A 92 -13.43 1.64 8.18
CA VAL A 92 -12.16 2.30 7.86
C VAL A 92 -12.23 3.78 8.22
N THR A 93 -11.44 4.17 9.21
CA THR A 93 -11.35 5.55 9.69
C THR A 93 -10.18 6.32 9.08
N ARG A 94 -9.26 5.61 8.42
CA ARG A 94 -8.03 6.11 7.84
C ARG A 94 -7.79 5.48 6.49
N LEU A 95 -7.37 6.29 5.53
CA LEU A 95 -6.99 5.86 4.21
C LEU A 95 -5.46 5.91 4.09
N CYS A 96 -4.88 4.80 3.66
CA CYS A 96 -3.47 4.66 3.42
C CYS A 96 -3.18 4.73 1.91
N PRO A 97 -1.99 5.16 1.51
CA PRO A 97 -1.55 4.98 0.14
C PRO A 97 -1.59 3.53 -0.30
N GLY A 98 -2.06 3.30 -1.52
CA GLY A 98 -2.35 1.98 -2.06
C GLY A 98 -3.81 1.56 -1.91
N ASP A 99 -4.56 2.15 -0.96
CA ASP A 99 -5.95 1.78 -0.69
C ASP A 99 -6.88 2.21 -1.83
N ALA A 100 -7.87 1.37 -2.09
CA ALA A 100 -9.00 1.72 -2.94
C ALA A 100 -10.04 2.49 -2.11
N THR A 101 -10.56 3.57 -2.70
CA THR A 101 -11.60 4.39 -2.10
C THR A 101 -12.61 4.77 -3.18
N ARG A 102 -13.85 5.02 -2.77
CA ARG A 102 -14.81 5.72 -3.62
C ARG A 102 -14.73 7.21 -3.33
N ILE A 103 -15.06 7.97 -4.35
CA ILE A 103 -15.13 9.43 -4.29
C ILE A 103 -16.51 9.85 -4.74
N ALA A 104 -17.12 10.76 -4.00
CA ALA A 104 -18.35 11.41 -4.41
C ALA A 104 -17.99 12.81 -4.90
N VAL A 105 -18.23 13.05 -6.19
CA VAL A 105 -17.88 14.28 -6.88
C VAL A 105 -19.15 15.07 -7.16
N ARG A 106 -19.18 16.33 -6.73
CA ARG A 106 -20.25 17.25 -7.05
C ARG A 106 -19.79 18.21 -8.14
N GLY A 107 -20.27 17.98 -9.36
CA GLY A 107 -20.09 18.92 -10.47
C GLY A 107 -20.95 20.18 -10.32
N SER A 108 -20.71 21.17 -11.18
CA SER A 108 -21.45 22.44 -11.19
C SER A 108 -22.90 22.29 -11.68
N VAL A 109 -23.13 21.40 -12.66
CA VAL A 109 -24.43 21.21 -13.34
C VAL A 109 -24.97 19.78 -13.24
N ASN A 110 -24.15 18.84 -12.80
CA ASN A 110 -24.49 17.41 -12.77
C ASN A 110 -24.86 16.96 -11.35
N PRO A 111 -25.65 15.89 -11.21
CA PRO A 111 -25.85 15.20 -9.93
C PRO A 111 -24.51 14.71 -9.36
N VAL A 112 -24.52 14.34 -8.07
CA VAL A 112 -23.34 13.76 -7.41
C VAL A 112 -23.00 12.44 -8.08
N GLU A 113 -21.76 12.31 -8.55
CA GLU A 113 -21.24 11.12 -9.23
C GLU A 113 -20.27 10.37 -8.32
N TYR A 114 -20.30 9.04 -8.40
CA TYR A 114 -19.48 8.17 -7.57
C TYR A 114 -18.45 7.45 -8.42
N CYS A 115 -17.18 7.66 -8.12
CA CYS A 115 -16.08 7.12 -8.89
C CYS A 115 -15.13 6.30 -8.01
N SER A 116 -14.54 5.27 -8.57
CA SER A 116 -13.51 4.49 -7.88
C SER A 116 -12.16 5.16 -8.07
N ALA A 117 -11.39 5.27 -7.00
CA ALA A 117 -10.05 5.83 -7.02
C ALA A 117 -9.10 5.02 -6.13
N ARG A 118 -7.80 5.22 -6.33
CA ARG A 118 -6.74 4.68 -5.48
C ARG A 118 -5.88 5.82 -4.95
N ILE A 119 -5.52 5.71 -3.68
CA ILE A 119 -4.61 6.67 -3.05
C ILE A 119 -3.18 6.36 -3.49
N GLY A 120 -2.50 7.36 -4.01
CA GLY A 120 -1.09 7.30 -4.35
C GLY A 120 -0.19 7.74 -3.20
N PRO A 121 1.14 7.72 -3.44
CA PRO A 121 2.13 7.99 -2.41
C PRO A 121 2.06 9.44 -1.92
N ARG A 122 2.42 9.68 -0.65
CA ARG A 122 2.52 11.02 -0.08
C ARG A 122 3.52 11.86 -0.89
N ILE A 123 3.10 13.06 -1.28
CA ILE A 123 3.93 14.10 -1.87
C ILE A 123 4.02 15.23 -0.85
N GLU A 124 5.22 15.62 -0.48
CA GLU A 124 5.39 16.81 0.37
C GLU A 124 4.94 18.04 -0.42
N GLY A 125 4.00 18.80 0.14
CA GLY A 125 3.47 19.98 -0.54
C GLY A 125 4.61 20.95 -0.87
N ARG A 126 4.79 21.27 -2.15
CA ARG A 126 5.79 22.26 -2.58
C ARG A 126 5.43 23.59 -1.93
N ARG A 127 6.26 24.03 -0.97
CA ARG A 127 6.18 25.37 -0.38
C ARG A 127 6.49 26.44 -1.41
#